data_AF-T1AVE4-F1
#
_entry.id   AF-T1AVE4-F1
#
_cell.length_a   1.000
_cell.length_b   1.000
_cell.length_c   1.000
_cell.angle_alpha   90.00
_cell.angle_beta   90.00
_cell.angle_gamma   90.00
#
_symmetry.space_group_name_H-M   'P 1'
#
loop_
_entity.id
_entity.type
_entity.pdbx_description
1 polymer ?
#
loop_
_entity_poly.entity_id
_entity_poly.type
_entity_poly.pdbx_seq_one_letter_code
_entity_poly.pdbx_strand_id
1 'polypeptide(L)' 'WYERRGYHRTGEYKPFPYGDARFGLPRRADLRFELLLKPLTEVCA' A
#
# COMPACT_ATOMS: atom_id res chain seq x y z
N TRP A 1 1.85 9.01 -7.14
CA TRP A 1 1.31 8.31 -8.34
C TRP A 1 -0.09 7.80 -8.08
N TYR A 2 -0.28 7.00 -7.02
CA TYR A 2 -1.60 6.49 -6.62
C TYR A 2 -2.62 7.60 -6.34
N GLU A 3 -2.22 8.70 -5.68
CA GLU A 3 -3.12 9.84 -5.44
C GLU A 3 -3.75 10.41 -6.72
N ARG A 4 -2.96 10.51 -7.80
CA ARG A 4 -3.46 10.95 -9.11
C ARG A 4 -4.46 9.97 -9.75
N ARG A 5 -4.50 8.71 -9.30
CA ARG A 5 -5.45 7.68 -9.76
C ARG A 5 -6.72 7.61 -8.90
N GLY A 6 -6.90 8.56 -7.98
CA GLY A 6 -8.05 8.63 -7.07
C GLY A 6 -7.90 7.78 -5.81
N TYR A 7 -6.68 7.37 -5.46
CA TYR A 7 -6.42 6.78 -4.17
C TYR A 7 -6.15 7.88 -3.13
N HIS A 8 -6.56 7.68 -1.89
CA HIS A 8 -6.34 8.60 -0.78
C HIS A 8 -5.50 7.90 0.30
N ARG A 9 -4.58 8.63 0.91
CA ARG A 9 -3.80 8.14 2.05
C ARG A 9 -4.71 8.00 3.26
N THR A 10 -4.66 6.85 3.93
CA THR A 10 -5.39 6.66 5.18
C THR A 10 -4.56 7.04 6.40
N GLY A 11 -3.23 7.14 6.25
CA GLY A 11 -2.30 7.29 7.37
C GLY A 11 -2.08 5.99 8.14
N GLU A 12 -2.71 4.89 7.74
CA GLU A 12 -2.47 3.56 8.30
C GLU A 12 -1.25 2.91 7.65
N TYR A 13 -0.45 2.23 8.48
CA TYR A 13 0.74 1.52 8.03
C TYR A 13 0.68 0.05 8.44
N LYS A 14 1.04 -0.84 7.53
CA LYS A 14 1.23 -2.27 7.80
C LYS A 14 2.71 -2.64 7.76
N PRO A 15 3.18 -3.55 8.62
CA PRO A 15 4.57 -3.97 8.60
C PRO A 15 4.92 -4.66 7.28
N PHE A 16 6.14 -4.46 6.80
CA PHE A 16 6.67 -5.23 5.69
C PHE A 16 6.99 -6.66 6.16
N PRO A 17 6.64 -7.71 5.39
CA PRO A 17 6.93 -9.10 5.77
C PRO A 17 8.42 -9.40 5.61
N TYR A 18 9.16 -9.28 6.71
CA TYR A 18 10.55 -9.71 6.77
C TYR A 18 10.63 -11.25 6.71
N GLY A 19 11.55 -11.77 5.89
CA GLY A 19 11.83 -13.21 5.83
C GLY A 19 11.02 -14.00 4.80
N ASP A 20 10.12 -13.37 4.03
CA ASP A 20 9.49 -14.02 2.87
C ASP A 20 10.38 -13.84 1.63
N ALA A 21 10.93 -14.95 1.15
CA ALA A 21 11.86 -14.99 0.01
C ALA A 21 11.27 -14.39 -1.29
N ARG A 22 9.94 -14.27 -1.41
CA ARG A 22 9.27 -13.65 -2.56
C ARG A 22 9.54 -12.16 -2.69
N PHE A 23 9.85 -11.49 -1.59
CA PHE A 23 10.10 -10.04 -1.57
C PHE A 23 11.59 -9.69 -1.53
N GLY A 24 12.46 -10.69 -1.55
CA GLY A 24 13.91 -10.52 -1.42
C GLY A 24 14.33 -10.12 0.00
N LEU A 25 15.64 -9.91 0.18
CA LEU A 25 16.20 -9.47 1.45
C LEU A 25 16.19 -7.95 1.52
N PRO A 26 15.38 -7.34 2.40
CA PRO A 26 15.33 -5.89 2.51
C PRO A 26 16.65 -5.36 3.10
N ARG A 27 17.19 -4.30 2.48
CA ARG A 27 18.42 -3.62 2.95
C ARG A 27 18.18 -2.73 4.18
N ARG A 28 16.92 -2.59 4.60
CA ARG A 28 16.45 -1.74 5.69
C ARG A 28 15.44 -2.52 6.54
N ALA A 29 15.47 -2.28 7.85
CA ALA A 29 14.64 -2.96 8.84
C ALA A 29 13.34 -2.21 9.22
N ASP A 30 13.10 -1.03 8.64
CA ASP A 30 11.96 -0.15 8.94
C ASP A 30 10.94 -0.01 7.80
N LEU A 31 10.99 -0.92 6.81
CA LEU A 31 10.01 -0.96 5.73
C LEU A 31 8.60 -1.23 6.26
N ARG A 32 7.65 -0.48 5.72
CA ARG A 32 6.22 -0.57 5.98
C ARG A 32 5.43 -0.24 4.72
N PHE A 33 4.27 -0.86 4.59
CA PHE A 33 3.29 -0.49 3.58
C PHE A 33 2.42 0.64 4.11
N GLU A 34 2.22 1.68 3.31
CA GLU A 34 1.18 2.67 3.55
C GLU A 34 -0.12 2.16 2.89
N LEU A 35 -1.24 2.24 3.61
CA LEU A 35 -2.53 1.87 3.06
C LEU A 35 -3.13 3.06 2.30
N LEU A 36 -3.53 2.79 1.05
CA LEU A 36 -4.24 3.75 0.22
C LEU A 36 -5.57 3.16 -0.21
N LEU A 37 -6.64 3.95 -0.06
CA LEU A 37 -7.99 3.53 -0.40
C LEU A 37 -8.49 4.31 -1.62
N LYS A 38 -9.20 3.62 -2.51
CA LYS A 38 -9.95 4.24 -3.60
C LYS A 38 -11.40 3.80 -3.47
N PRO A 39 -12.34 4.70 -3.13
CA PRO A 39 -13.74 4.35 -3.15
C PRO A 39 -14.15 4.01 -4.58
N LEU A 40 -14.76 2.85 -4.77
CA LEU A 40 -15.39 2.49 -6.04
C LEU A 40 -16.80 3.07 -5.99
N THR A 41 -16.99 4.21 -6.66
CA THR A 41 -18.35 4.64 -6.98
C THR A 41 -18.90 3.65 -7.98
N GLU A 42 -19.94 2.92 -7.59
CA GLU A 42 -20.76 2.15 -8.52
C GLU A 42 -21.17 3.08 -9.65
N VAL A 43 -20.72 2.77 -10.86
CA VAL A 43 -21.17 3.50 -12.05
C VAL A 43 -22.49 2.87 -12.41
N CYS A 44 -23.61 3.56 -12.20
CA CYS A 44 -24.88 3.16 -12.83
C CYS A 44 -24.65 3.15 -14.35
N ALA A 45 -24.81 1.97 -14.95
CA ALA A 45 -24.77 1.75 -16.39
C ALA A 45 -26.02 2.31 -17.07
#